data_AF-A0A9W6XGF1-F1
#
_entry.id   AF-A0A9W6XGF1-F1
#
_cell.length_a   1.000
_cell.length_b   1.000
_cell.length_c   1.000
_cell.angle_alpha   90.00
_cell.angle_beta   90.00
_cell.angle_gamma   90.00
#
_symmetry.space_group_name_H-M   'P 1'
#
loop_
_entity.id
_entity.type
_entity.pdbx_description
1 polymer ?
#
loop_
_entity_poly.entity_id
_entity_poly.type
_entity_poly.pdbx_seq_one_letter_code
_entity_poly.pdbx_strand_id
1 'polypeptide(L)'
;MPCEVVDLEAIPGEITRLVFRRSPGKSGHYHAGQFVYLRIPLLSHTQWHPFSISSSPIEYEDTFTVHVKCIGNWTKSLYAVAIQAREERKMPLIFVDGFYGKMSDDFQHYPALVFVAGGIGATPIISIVGKILDCMRNNDPNMEFTQVYFHWTSREIGIFHEFEPLLDAIEQYDPDHVKFKVRLCFTGDQHLGGVDIPNGITLKPMDDTSMVPTRPFFQSSRSVPRQMMLFFVTFTCSFWCLFFIRYNYPILGELRINQNMWPMQRVVEVLIMIAGAAVGWAVVFTEPTPRSMSRLEKSRLMPTLGSFGPQETMANVDRSSDYSHSLSFDGQEVQFNHPVSRSRLNVKELFNEVVKEQSHNFAVNITGIGTWVSGPMGLIHAVETEASNFAGIFDVHYEEFEM
;
A
#
# COMPACT_ATOMS: atom_id res chain seq x y z
N MET A 1 19.30 -6.86 12.70
CA MET A 1 19.01 -8.29 12.92
C MET A 1 18.01 -8.71 11.85
N PRO A 2 18.17 -9.89 11.22
CA PRO A 2 17.21 -10.39 10.25
C PRO A 2 15.85 -10.66 10.89
N CYS A 3 14.80 -10.51 10.09
CA CYS A 3 13.45 -10.85 10.47
C CYS A 3 13.26 -12.35 10.39
N GLU A 4 12.43 -12.88 11.28
CA GLU A 4 11.97 -14.25 11.24
C GLU A 4 10.94 -14.44 10.11
N VAL A 5 11.26 -15.35 9.19
CA VAL A 5 10.43 -15.73 8.05
C VAL A 5 9.66 -16.99 8.44
N VAL A 6 8.34 -16.93 8.36
CA VAL A 6 7.43 -18.04 8.65
C VAL A 6 7.28 -18.92 7.41
N ASP A 7 7.08 -18.29 6.26
CA ASP A 7 6.86 -18.96 4.99
C ASP A 7 7.48 -18.14 3.84
N LEU A 8 8.00 -18.86 2.85
CA LEU A 8 8.57 -18.33 1.61
C LEU A 8 8.22 -19.30 0.49
N GLU A 9 7.28 -18.90 -0.35
CA GLU A 9 6.80 -19.76 -1.44
C GLU A 9 6.75 -19.01 -2.77
N ALA A 10 7.20 -19.68 -3.83
CA ALA A 10 6.96 -19.28 -5.21
C ALA A 10 5.62 -19.87 -5.66
N ILE A 11 4.65 -19.01 -5.94
CA ILE A 11 3.30 -19.40 -6.37
C ILE A 11 3.13 -19.21 -7.90
N PRO A 12 2.17 -19.92 -8.53
CA PRO A 12 1.85 -19.75 -9.94
C PRO A 12 1.50 -18.31 -10.30
N GLY A 13 1.80 -17.92 -11.55
CA GLY A 13 1.68 -16.52 -11.98
C GLY A 13 2.88 -15.66 -11.56
N GLU A 14 4.03 -16.28 -11.31
CA GLU A 14 5.31 -15.62 -11.00
C GLU A 14 5.23 -14.64 -9.82
N ILE A 15 4.57 -15.05 -8.74
CA ILE A 15 4.46 -14.26 -7.50
C ILE A 15 5.20 -15.01 -6.40
N THR A 16 5.92 -14.28 -5.56
CA THR A 16 6.54 -14.82 -4.34
C THR A 16 5.72 -14.37 -3.13
N ARG A 17 5.28 -15.33 -2.31
CA ARG A 17 4.66 -15.06 -1.01
C ARG A 17 5.72 -15.11 0.08
N LEU A 18 5.74 -14.08 0.91
CA LEU A 18 6.61 -13.93 2.05
C LEU A 18 5.76 -13.68 3.29
N VAL A 19 5.81 -14.59 4.26
CA VAL A 19 5.12 -14.43 5.56
C VAL A 19 6.18 -14.20 6.63
N PHE A 20 6.06 -13.09 7.35
CA PHE A 20 6.99 -12.70 8.40
C PHE A 20 6.31 -12.74 9.76
N ARG A 21 7.07 -13.13 10.80
CA ARG A 21 6.60 -13.03 12.18
C ARG A 21 6.70 -11.58 12.66
N ARG A 22 5.67 -11.07 13.32
CA ARG A 22 5.68 -9.74 13.96
C ARG A 22 5.65 -9.84 15.48
N SER A 23 6.23 -8.85 16.14
CA SER A 23 6.26 -8.75 17.60
C SER A 23 4.84 -8.57 18.12
N PRO A 24 4.47 -9.23 19.23
CA PRO A 24 3.21 -8.94 19.89
C PRO A 24 3.20 -7.49 20.43
N GLY A 25 2.01 -6.91 20.50
CA GLY A 25 1.78 -5.57 21.06
C GLY A 25 2.03 -4.41 20.09
N LYS A 26 2.13 -3.20 20.65
CA LYS A 26 2.15 -1.94 19.88
C LYS A 26 3.33 -1.81 18.90
N SER A 27 4.45 -2.48 19.18
CA SER A 27 5.67 -2.38 18.38
C SER A 27 5.62 -3.18 17.08
N GLY A 28 4.78 -4.23 16.99
CA GLY A 28 4.56 -4.99 15.76
C GLY A 28 3.24 -4.66 15.07
N HIS A 29 2.46 -3.71 15.61
CA HIS A 29 1.18 -3.32 15.01
C HIS A 29 1.39 -2.53 13.72
N TYR A 30 0.63 -2.90 12.68
CA TYR A 30 0.57 -2.19 11.39
C TYR A 30 -0.87 -1.90 11.03
N HIS A 31 -1.07 -0.95 10.11
CA HIS A 31 -2.38 -0.59 9.55
C HIS A 31 -2.54 -1.18 8.15
N ALA A 32 -3.77 -1.46 7.76
CA ALA A 32 -4.07 -1.88 6.39
C ALA A 32 -3.58 -0.84 5.37
N GLY A 33 -3.05 -1.32 4.24
CA GLY A 33 -2.46 -0.47 3.20
C GLY A 33 -1.06 0.06 3.50
N GLN A 34 -0.43 -0.34 4.61
CA GLN A 34 0.99 -0.06 4.85
C GLN A 34 1.91 -0.94 4.00
N PHE A 35 3.16 -0.51 3.83
CA PHE A 35 4.19 -1.25 3.12
C PHE A 35 5.48 -1.37 3.95
N VAL A 36 6.38 -2.25 3.52
CA VAL A 36 7.70 -2.47 4.13
C VAL A 36 8.79 -2.48 3.06
N TYR A 37 10.01 -2.15 3.47
CA TYR A 37 11.20 -2.36 2.65
C TYR A 37 11.86 -3.68 2.99
N LEU A 38 12.19 -4.47 1.96
CA LEU A 38 12.88 -5.74 2.10
C LEU A 38 14.30 -5.64 1.56
N ARG A 39 15.25 -6.20 2.30
CA ARG A 39 16.63 -6.44 1.84
C ARG A 39 17.03 -7.87 2.10
N ILE A 40 17.54 -8.51 1.05
CA ILE A 40 17.96 -9.91 1.06
C ILE A 40 19.44 -9.95 0.61
N PRO A 41 20.42 -10.11 1.53
CA PRO A 41 21.84 -10.04 1.19
C PRO A 41 22.28 -11.04 0.11
N LEU A 42 21.62 -12.20 0.02
CA LEU A 42 21.85 -13.19 -1.03
C LEU A 42 21.66 -12.58 -2.43
N LEU A 43 20.64 -11.73 -2.58
CA LEU A 43 20.35 -10.99 -3.81
C LEU A 43 21.24 -9.76 -3.94
N SER A 44 21.23 -8.91 -2.91
CA SER A 44 22.01 -7.67 -2.85
C SER A 44 22.27 -7.23 -1.40
N HIS A 45 23.51 -6.88 -1.10
CA HIS A 45 23.92 -6.45 0.25
C HIS A 45 23.36 -5.07 0.66
N THR A 46 22.99 -4.23 -0.30
CA THR A 46 22.68 -2.81 -0.06
C THR A 46 21.30 -2.38 -0.54
N GLN A 47 20.67 -3.11 -1.47
CA GLN A 47 19.38 -2.71 -2.02
C GLN A 47 18.22 -3.05 -1.08
N TRP A 48 17.34 -2.06 -0.92
CA TRP A 48 16.07 -2.18 -0.23
C TRP A 48 14.95 -1.93 -1.23
N HIS A 49 13.93 -2.78 -1.24
CA HIS A 49 12.80 -2.67 -2.18
C HIS A 49 11.46 -2.61 -1.43
N PRO A 50 10.58 -1.66 -1.76
CA PRO A 50 9.28 -1.49 -1.09
C PRO A 50 8.24 -2.49 -1.60
N PHE A 51 7.43 -3.03 -0.69
CA PHE A 51 6.30 -3.88 -1.01
C PHE A 51 5.14 -3.71 -0.02
N SER A 52 3.93 -3.58 -0.55
CA SER A 52 2.70 -3.43 0.23
C SER A 52 2.38 -4.70 1.02
N ILE A 53 1.88 -4.51 2.23
CA ILE A 53 1.39 -5.60 3.07
C ILE A 53 0.00 -5.95 2.57
N SER A 54 -0.20 -7.24 2.32
CA SER A 54 -1.44 -7.77 1.76
C SER A 54 -2.38 -8.39 2.81
N SER A 55 -1.85 -8.80 3.96
CA SER A 55 -2.64 -9.38 5.05
C SER A 55 -3.43 -8.32 5.83
N SER A 56 -4.61 -8.68 6.34
CA SER A 56 -5.33 -7.86 7.32
C SER A 56 -4.60 -7.88 8.67
N PRO A 57 -4.39 -6.72 9.33
CA PRO A 57 -3.72 -6.68 10.63
C PRO A 57 -4.52 -7.30 11.78
N ILE A 58 -5.83 -7.49 11.60
CA ILE A 58 -6.74 -8.05 12.62
C ILE A 58 -6.80 -9.57 12.48
N GLU A 59 -7.02 -10.08 11.26
CA GLU A 59 -7.04 -11.52 10.99
C GLU A 59 -5.71 -12.22 11.33
N TYR A 60 -4.58 -11.59 11.00
CA TYR A 60 -3.24 -12.16 11.21
C TYR A 60 -2.56 -11.52 12.41
N GLU A 61 -2.84 -12.02 13.62
CA GLU A 61 -2.38 -11.40 14.87
C GLU A 61 -0.86 -11.40 15.06
N ASP A 62 -0.14 -12.42 14.59
CA ASP A 62 1.29 -12.64 14.84
C ASP A 62 2.16 -12.59 13.58
N THR A 63 1.56 -12.33 12.41
CA THR A 63 2.27 -12.30 11.13
C THR A 63 1.85 -11.13 10.24
N PHE A 64 2.65 -10.86 9.21
CA PHE A 64 2.23 -10.06 8.07
C PHE A 64 2.77 -10.67 6.78
N THR A 65 2.01 -10.50 5.70
CA THR A 65 2.29 -11.16 4.42
C THR A 65 2.51 -10.15 3.31
N VAL A 66 3.55 -10.38 2.52
CA VAL A 66 3.92 -9.60 1.34
C VAL A 66 3.88 -10.50 0.11
N HIS A 67 3.31 -9.98 -0.98
CA HIS A 67 3.29 -10.65 -2.28
C HIS A 67 4.13 -9.86 -3.29
N VAL A 68 5.07 -10.53 -3.93
CA VAL A 68 6.05 -9.90 -4.84
C VAL A 68 5.98 -10.49 -6.23
N LYS A 69 5.62 -9.67 -7.22
CA LYS A 69 5.55 -10.07 -8.64
C LYS A 69 6.92 -10.02 -9.34
N CYS A 70 7.20 -11.00 -10.21
CA CYS A 70 8.44 -11.12 -10.99
C CYS A 70 8.58 -10.14 -12.16
N ILE A 71 8.61 -8.84 -11.90
CA ILE A 71 8.74 -7.81 -12.93
C ILE A 71 10.21 -7.52 -13.24
N GLY A 72 11.03 -7.26 -12.22
CA GLY A 72 12.42 -6.80 -12.34
C GLY A 72 13.45 -7.88 -12.02
N ASN A 73 14.72 -7.59 -12.27
CA ASN A 73 15.82 -8.53 -12.01
C ASN A 73 15.89 -8.97 -10.53
N TRP A 74 15.67 -8.03 -9.60
CA TRP A 74 15.68 -8.34 -8.17
C TRP A 74 14.51 -9.25 -7.79
N THR A 75 13.29 -8.96 -8.25
CA THR A 75 12.11 -9.76 -7.92
C THR A 75 12.09 -11.13 -8.60
N LYS A 76 12.62 -11.23 -9.83
CA LYS A 76 12.85 -12.53 -10.50
C LYS A 76 13.87 -13.38 -9.75
N SER A 77 14.94 -12.76 -9.23
CA SER A 77 15.93 -13.47 -8.41
C SER A 77 15.34 -13.92 -7.07
N LEU A 78 14.48 -13.10 -6.46
CA LEU A 78 13.73 -13.48 -5.26
C LEU A 78 12.86 -14.72 -5.48
N TYR A 79 12.12 -14.76 -6.59
CA TYR A 79 11.29 -15.91 -6.93
C TYR A 79 12.12 -17.19 -7.12
N ALA A 80 13.25 -17.08 -7.82
CA ALA A 80 14.16 -18.19 -7.98
C ALA A 80 14.74 -18.66 -6.62
N VAL A 81 15.06 -17.72 -5.72
CA VAL A 81 15.49 -18.04 -4.35
C VAL A 81 14.38 -18.72 -3.55
N ALA A 82 13.11 -18.36 -3.74
CA ALA A 82 11.99 -19.02 -3.08
C ALA A 82 11.84 -20.48 -3.53
N ILE A 83 12.01 -20.76 -4.82
CA ILE A 83 12.05 -22.13 -5.35
C ILE A 83 13.21 -22.91 -4.70
N GLN A 84 14.42 -22.34 -4.74
CA GLN A 84 15.61 -22.96 -4.14
C GLN A 84 15.47 -23.18 -2.64
N ALA A 85 14.87 -22.25 -1.90
CA ALA A 85 14.64 -22.34 -0.47
C ALA A 85 13.76 -23.54 -0.10
N ARG A 86 12.74 -23.81 -0.91
CA ARG A 86 11.85 -24.96 -0.76
C ARG A 86 12.58 -26.28 -1.04
N GLU A 87 13.36 -26.33 -2.11
CA GLU A 87 14.12 -27.54 -2.51
C GLU A 87 15.21 -27.89 -1.49
N GLU A 88 16.00 -26.90 -1.07
CA GLU A 88 17.10 -27.09 -0.12
C GLU A 88 16.64 -27.11 1.35
N ARG A 89 15.38 -26.76 1.63
CA ARG A 89 14.83 -26.56 2.99
C ARG A 89 15.65 -25.58 3.83
N LYS A 90 16.09 -24.48 3.20
CA LYS A 90 16.88 -23.41 3.82
C LYS A 90 16.21 -22.07 3.58
N MET A 91 16.14 -21.23 4.60
CA MET A 91 15.58 -19.89 4.49
C MET A 91 16.68 -18.84 4.35
N PRO A 92 16.59 -17.92 3.37
CA PRO A 92 17.54 -16.83 3.25
C PRO A 92 17.37 -15.82 4.40
N LEU A 93 18.43 -15.08 4.70
CA LEU A 93 18.31 -13.94 5.61
C LEU A 93 17.56 -12.79 4.95
N ILE A 94 16.46 -12.38 5.56
CA ILE A 94 15.67 -11.23 5.09
C ILE A 94 15.66 -10.16 6.17
N PHE A 95 15.99 -8.94 5.78
CA PHE A 95 15.89 -7.75 6.61
C PHE A 95 14.65 -6.97 6.18
N VAL A 96 13.89 -6.52 7.17
CA VAL A 96 12.66 -5.74 6.97
C VAL A 96 12.87 -4.38 7.63
N ASP A 97 12.42 -3.32 6.96
CA ASP A 97 12.27 -1.98 7.51
C ASP A 97 10.86 -1.45 7.25
N GLY A 98 10.28 -0.72 8.20
CA GLY A 98 8.87 -0.34 8.18
C GLY A 98 8.23 -0.32 9.56
N PHE A 99 6.90 -0.26 9.68
CA PHE A 99 5.89 -0.11 8.61
C PHE A 99 5.82 1.34 8.08
N TYR A 100 5.63 1.51 6.77
CA TYR A 100 5.55 2.80 6.09
C TYR A 100 4.23 2.99 5.36
N GLY A 101 3.94 4.24 5.01
CA GLY A 101 2.65 4.65 4.46
C GLY A 101 1.54 4.54 5.51
N LYS A 102 0.42 5.19 5.25
CA LYS A 102 -0.87 4.87 5.88
C LYS A 102 -1.91 5.37 4.91
N MET A 103 -2.75 4.49 4.37
CA MET A 103 -4.05 4.98 3.92
C MET A 103 -4.81 5.40 5.17
N SER A 104 -5.18 6.67 5.24
CA SER A 104 -5.95 7.21 6.34
C SER A 104 -7.18 6.32 6.57
N ASP A 105 -7.61 6.20 7.84
CA ASP A 105 -8.87 5.51 8.16
C ASP A 105 -10.09 6.34 7.68
N ASP A 106 -9.91 7.20 6.68
CA ASP A 106 -10.91 8.11 6.17
C ASP A 106 -12.03 7.35 5.43
N PHE A 107 -11.76 6.10 5.01
CA PHE A 107 -12.77 5.21 4.44
C PHE A 107 -13.99 5.00 5.37
N GLN A 108 -13.83 5.16 6.69
CA GLN A 108 -14.94 5.04 7.64
C GLN A 108 -16.01 6.13 7.52
N HIS A 109 -15.77 7.21 6.77
CA HIS A 109 -16.70 8.34 6.65
C HIS A 109 -17.59 8.27 5.40
N TYR A 110 -17.32 7.34 4.50
CA TYR A 110 -18.06 7.23 3.24
C TYR A 110 -19.15 6.16 3.34
N PRO A 111 -20.38 6.46 2.88
CA PRO A 111 -21.45 5.45 2.80
C PRO A 111 -21.18 4.42 1.70
N ALA A 112 -20.34 4.77 0.71
CA ALA A 112 -19.94 3.88 -0.37
C ALA A 112 -18.43 4.01 -0.62
N LEU A 113 -17.78 2.86 -0.75
CA LEU A 113 -16.37 2.69 -1.02
C LEU A 113 -16.20 1.98 -2.36
N VAL A 114 -15.41 2.56 -3.27
CA VAL A 114 -15.10 1.98 -4.56
C VAL A 114 -13.60 1.69 -4.61
N PHE A 115 -13.26 0.42 -4.72
CA PHE A 115 -11.88 -0.07 -4.82
C PHE A 115 -11.64 -0.58 -6.24
N VAL A 116 -10.68 0.01 -6.95
CA VAL A 116 -10.29 -0.38 -8.30
C VAL A 116 -8.84 -0.82 -8.29
N ALA A 117 -8.58 -2.08 -8.61
CA ALA A 117 -7.26 -2.68 -8.49
C ALA A 117 -6.78 -3.32 -9.79
N GLY A 118 -5.47 -3.23 -10.06
CA GLY A 118 -4.82 -3.83 -11.24
C GLY A 118 -3.63 -4.73 -10.89
N GLY A 119 -3.72 -6.02 -11.24
CA GLY A 119 -2.66 -7.01 -11.05
C GLY A 119 -2.22 -7.11 -9.59
N ILE A 120 -0.91 -7.16 -9.35
CA ILE A 120 -0.32 -7.17 -8.00
C ILE A 120 -0.58 -5.87 -7.22
N GLY A 121 -0.91 -4.76 -7.88
CA GLY A 121 -1.31 -3.51 -7.22
C GLY A 121 -2.59 -3.63 -6.38
N ALA A 122 -3.28 -4.76 -6.42
CA ALA A 122 -4.38 -5.02 -5.50
C ALA A 122 -3.96 -5.22 -4.04
N THR A 123 -2.70 -5.56 -3.75
CA THR A 123 -2.23 -5.89 -2.39
C THR A 123 -2.62 -4.88 -1.29
N PRO A 124 -2.42 -3.56 -1.43
CA PRO A 124 -2.87 -2.59 -0.42
C PRO A 124 -4.40 -2.59 -0.24
N ILE A 125 -5.14 -2.65 -1.34
CA ILE A 125 -6.60 -2.63 -1.37
C ILE A 125 -7.14 -3.89 -0.70
N ILE A 126 -6.54 -5.05 -0.98
CA ILE A 126 -6.87 -6.33 -0.36
C ILE A 126 -6.71 -6.26 1.16
N SER A 127 -5.61 -5.67 1.64
CA SER A 127 -5.40 -5.48 3.08
C SER A 127 -6.49 -4.59 3.71
N ILE A 128 -6.95 -3.55 2.98
CA ILE A 128 -8.02 -2.65 3.42
C ILE A 128 -9.38 -3.34 3.40
N VAL A 129 -9.69 -4.09 2.34
CA VAL A 129 -10.93 -4.87 2.23
C VAL A 129 -11.01 -5.89 3.37
N GLY A 130 -9.92 -6.60 3.68
CA GLY A 130 -9.85 -7.48 4.85
C GLY A 130 -10.12 -6.74 6.17
N LYS A 131 -9.52 -5.57 6.36
CA LYS A 131 -9.81 -4.73 7.54
C LYS A 131 -11.27 -4.29 7.60
N ILE A 132 -11.88 -3.89 6.48
CA ILE A 132 -13.29 -3.49 6.43
C ILE A 132 -14.19 -4.67 6.80
N LEU A 133 -13.91 -5.85 6.25
CA LEU A 133 -14.62 -7.08 6.59
C LEU A 133 -14.54 -7.37 8.10
N ASP A 134 -13.36 -7.23 8.70
CA ASP A 134 -13.16 -7.42 10.14
C ASP A 134 -13.92 -6.38 10.97
N CYS A 135 -13.91 -5.10 10.56
CA CYS A 135 -14.72 -4.06 11.21
C CYS A 135 -16.22 -4.37 11.13
N MET A 136 -16.70 -4.83 9.98
CA MET A 136 -18.09 -5.20 9.75
C MET A 136 -18.51 -6.42 10.59
N ARG A 137 -17.69 -7.48 10.63
CA ARG A 137 -17.90 -8.67 11.48
C ARG A 137 -17.97 -8.33 12.97
N ASN A 138 -17.21 -7.32 13.39
CA ASN A 138 -17.19 -6.83 14.76
C ASN A 138 -18.30 -5.81 15.07
N ASN A 139 -19.25 -5.58 14.15
CA ASN A 139 -20.34 -4.61 14.27
C ASN A 139 -19.85 -3.18 14.58
N ASP A 140 -18.78 -2.73 13.91
CA ASP A 140 -18.33 -1.33 13.99
C ASP A 140 -19.47 -0.40 13.50
N PRO A 141 -19.96 0.53 14.34
CA PRO A 141 -21.06 1.42 13.98
C PRO A 141 -20.72 2.32 12.79
N ASN A 142 -19.44 2.59 12.53
CA ASN A 142 -19.01 3.39 11.38
C ASN A 142 -19.12 2.63 10.05
N MET A 143 -19.32 1.29 10.08
CA MET A 143 -19.40 0.43 8.90
C MET A 143 -20.80 -0.18 8.69
N GLU A 144 -21.78 0.20 9.52
CA GLU A 144 -23.10 -0.43 9.53
C GLU A 144 -23.80 -0.29 8.16
N PHE A 145 -23.71 0.89 7.55
CA PHE A 145 -24.38 1.25 6.30
C PHE A 145 -23.43 1.35 5.10
N THR A 146 -22.15 1.02 5.28
CA THR A 146 -21.15 1.17 4.23
C THR A 146 -21.28 0.05 3.20
N GLN A 147 -21.38 0.43 1.92
CA GLN A 147 -21.30 -0.49 0.79
C GLN A 147 -19.92 -0.44 0.14
N VAL A 148 -19.39 -1.60 -0.24
CA VAL A 148 -18.05 -1.79 -0.78
C VAL A 148 -18.15 -2.38 -2.18
N TYR A 149 -17.66 -1.65 -3.17
CA TYR A 149 -17.52 -2.09 -4.54
C TYR A 149 -16.05 -2.41 -4.78
N PHE A 150 -15.71 -3.69 -4.95
CA PHE A 150 -14.34 -4.11 -5.19
C PHE A 150 -14.21 -4.67 -6.60
N HIS A 151 -13.60 -3.89 -7.49
CA HIS A 151 -13.31 -4.32 -8.86
C HIS A 151 -11.82 -4.56 -9.03
N TRP A 152 -11.47 -5.79 -9.37
CA TRP A 152 -10.08 -6.20 -9.53
C TRP A 152 -9.85 -6.82 -10.90
N THR A 153 -8.97 -6.20 -11.68
CA THR A 153 -8.52 -6.73 -12.96
C THR A 153 -7.11 -7.31 -12.83
N SER A 154 -6.88 -8.52 -13.35
CA SER A 154 -5.57 -9.16 -13.38
C SER A 154 -5.33 -9.87 -14.71
N ARG A 155 -4.06 -10.05 -15.07
CA ARG A 155 -3.66 -10.93 -16.18
C ARG A 155 -3.16 -12.28 -15.68
N GLU A 156 -2.87 -12.38 -14.39
CA GLU A 156 -2.40 -13.58 -13.73
C GLU A 156 -3.54 -14.24 -12.98
N ILE A 157 -3.72 -15.54 -13.21
CA ILE A 157 -4.76 -16.34 -12.57
C ILE A 157 -4.38 -16.73 -11.14
N GLY A 158 -3.08 -16.98 -10.90
CA GLY A 158 -2.58 -17.45 -9.59
C GLY A 158 -2.81 -16.45 -8.46
N ILE A 159 -2.91 -15.15 -8.77
CA ILE A 159 -3.20 -14.14 -7.75
C ILE A 159 -4.64 -14.25 -7.23
N PHE A 160 -5.61 -14.67 -8.06
CA PHE A 160 -6.98 -14.85 -7.58
C PHE A 160 -7.06 -16.03 -6.62
N HIS A 161 -6.40 -17.14 -6.93
CA HIS A 161 -6.31 -18.31 -6.04
C HIS A 161 -5.64 -17.98 -4.71
N GLU A 162 -4.57 -17.19 -4.72
CA GLU A 162 -3.89 -16.78 -3.48
C GLU A 162 -4.81 -16.02 -2.51
N PHE A 163 -5.75 -15.23 -3.05
CA PHE A 163 -6.68 -14.43 -2.25
C PHE A 163 -8.10 -15.02 -2.17
N GLU A 164 -8.29 -16.27 -2.59
CA GLU A 164 -9.55 -17.02 -2.39
C GLU A 164 -10.01 -17.03 -0.92
N PRO A 165 -9.14 -17.23 0.09
CA PRO A 165 -9.59 -17.21 1.48
C PRO A 165 -10.29 -15.92 1.90
N LEU A 166 -9.83 -14.76 1.39
CA LEU A 166 -10.50 -13.48 1.64
C LEU A 166 -11.83 -13.39 0.89
N LEU A 167 -11.87 -13.82 -0.38
CA LEU A 167 -13.08 -13.79 -1.17
C LEU A 167 -14.17 -14.71 -0.59
N ASP A 168 -13.79 -15.91 -0.15
CA ASP A 168 -14.65 -16.85 0.55
C ASP A 168 -15.15 -16.27 1.88
N ALA A 169 -14.27 -15.56 2.61
CA ALA A 169 -14.62 -14.88 3.86
C ALA A 169 -15.63 -13.74 3.65
N ILE A 170 -15.54 -13.01 2.52
CA ILE A 170 -16.51 -11.99 2.11
C ILE A 170 -17.85 -12.65 1.79
N GLU A 171 -17.83 -13.71 0.98
CA GLU A 171 -19.03 -14.45 0.55
C GLU A 171 -19.78 -15.05 1.73
N GLN A 172 -19.04 -15.64 2.67
CA GLN A 172 -19.63 -16.20 3.89
C GLN A 172 -20.28 -15.14 4.77
N TYR A 173 -19.75 -13.91 4.77
CA TYR A 173 -20.27 -12.81 5.57
C TYR A 173 -21.48 -12.13 4.91
N ASP A 174 -21.48 -11.98 3.58
CA ASP A 174 -22.54 -11.30 2.82
C ASP A 174 -22.97 -12.10 1.57
N PRO A 175 -23.68 -13.25 1.75
CA PRO A 175 -24.09 -14.12 0.64
C PRO A 175 -25.08 -13.48 -0.34
N ASP A 176 -25.80 -12.44 0.12
CA ASP A 176 -26.76 -11.71 -0.71
C ASP A 176 -26.10 -10.53 -1.45
N HIS A 177 -24.78 -10.32 -1.28
CA HIS A 177 -23.99 -9.25 -1.88
C HIS A 177 -24.58 -7.84 -1.68
N VAL A 178 -25.16 -7.59 -0.51
CA VAL A 178 -25.81 -6.30 -0.19
C VAL A 178 -24.76 -5.26 0.20
N LYS A 179 -23.73 -5.67 0.94
CA LYS A 179 -22.62 -4.82 1.41
C LYS A 179 -21.39 -4.93 0.52
N PHE A 180 -21.00 -6.12 0.08
CA PHE A 180 -19.83 -6.34 -0.77
C PHE A 180 -20.24 -6.72 -2.18
N LYS A 181 -19.78 -5.92 -3.15
CA LYS A 181 -19.95 -6.16 -4.58
C LYS A 181 -18.58 -6.36 -5.21
N VAL A 182 -18.16 -7.62 -5.27
CA VAL A 182 -16.86 -8.00 -5.82
C VAL A 182 -17.02 -8.33 -7.31
N ARG A 183 -16.15 -7.78 -8.16
CA ARG A 183 -16.04 -8.15 -9.57
C ARG A 183 -14.60 -8.42 -9.95
N LEU A 184 -14.36 -9.61 -10.46
CA LEU A 184 -13.06 -10.07 -10.90
C LEU A 184 -13.00 -10.07 -12.43
N CYS A 185 -11.99 -9.42 -13.01
CA CYS A 185 -11.74 -9.39 -14.44
C CYS A 185 -10.42 -10.10 -14.76
N PHE A 186 -10.46 -11.21 -15.48
CA PHE A 186 -9.29 -11.92 -15.95
C PHE A 186 -9.01 -11.62 -17.43
N THR A 187 -7.91 -10.89 -17.66
CA THR A 187 -7.51 -10.38 -18.97
C THR A 187 -6.24 -11.05 -19.51
N GLY A 188 -5.82 -12.17 -18.90
CA GLY A 188 -4.67 -12.95 -19.31
C GLY A 188 -5.00 -13.97 -20.40
N ASP A 189 -3.99 -14.43 -21.12
CA ASP A 189 -4.14 -15.45 -22.17
C ASP A 189 -3.50 -16.78 -21.78
N GLN A 190 -2.96 -16.88 -20.55
CA GLN A 190 -2.20 -18.03 -20.07
C GLN A 190 -3.00 -18.81 -19.02
N HIS A 191 -2.84 -20.14 -19.04
CA HIS A 191 -3.22 -21.05 -17.95
C HIS A 191 -2.30 -20.82 -16.72
N LEU A 192 -2.60 -21.46 -15.58
CA LEU A 192 -1.67 -21.48 -14.44
C LEU A 192 -0.29 -21.97 -14.91
N GLY A 193 0.64 -21.04 -15.11
CA GLY A 193 2.01 -21.37 -15.48
C GLY A 193 2.67 -22.19 -14.38
N GLY A 194 3.63 -23.03 -14.77
CA GLY A 194 4.49 -23.75 -13.84
C GLY A 194 5.27 -22.81 -12.93
N VAL A 195 5.75 -23.35 -11.81
CA VAL A 195 6.66 -22.66 -10.90
C VAL A 195 8.09 -22.99 -11.33
N ASP A 196 8.58 -22.26 -12.32
CA ASP A 196 9.90 -22.47 -12.92
C ASP A 196 10.82 -21.26 -12.70
N ILE A 197 12.13 -21.50 -12.67
CA ILE A 197 13.12 -20.42 -12.53
C ILE A 197 13.03 -19.50 -13.76
N PRO A 198 12.86 -18.16 -13.57
CA PRO A 198 12.77 -17.23 -14.69
C PRO A 198 14.04 -17.23 -15.55
N ASN A 199 13.85 -17.11 -16.87
CA ASN A 199 14.96 -17.08 -17.83
C ASN A 199 15.98 -15.99 -17.51
N GLY A 200 17.28 -16.34 -17.58
CA GLY A 200 18.39 -15.42 -17.38
C GLY A 200 18.78 -15.17 -15.92
N ILE A 201 18.18 -15.90 -14.96
CA ILE A 201 18.58 -15.86 -13.56
C ILE A 201 19.59 -16.97 -13.27
N THR A 202 20.75 -16.61 -12.71
CA THR A 202 21.73 -17.55 -12.17
C THR A 202 21.62 -17.56 -10.66
N LEU A 203 21.27 -18.70 -10.08
CA LEU A 203 21.16 -18.88 -8.64
C LEU A 203 22.54 -18.89 -7.98
N LYS A 204 22.68 -18.13 -6.89
CA LYS A 204 23.81 -18.28 -5.98
C LYS A 204 23.53 -19.44 -5.03
N PRO A 205 24.56 -20.20 -4.60
CA PRO A 205 24.37 -21.20 -3.54
C PRO A 205 23.85 -20.52 -2.27
N MET A 206 22.91 -21.17 -1.59
CA MET A 206 22.35 -20.65 -0.34
C MET A 206 23.38 -20.78 0.78
N ASP A 207 23.70 -19.66 1.44
CA ASP A 207 24.55 -19.65 2.63
C ASP A 207 23.88 -20.44 3.76
N ASP A 208 24.67 -21.14 4.58
CA ASP A 208 24.15 -21.77 5.80
C ASP A 208 23.96 -20.70 6.88
N THR A 209 22.72 -20.23 7.00
CA THR A 209 22.33 -19.18 7.94
C THR A 209 21.58 -19.72 9.15
N SER A 210 21.61 -21.04 9.37
CA SER A 210 20.92 -21.73 10.47
C SER A 210 21.33 -21.23 11.87
N MET A 211 22.58 -20.79 12.01
CA MET A 211 23.14 -20.27 13.27
C MET A 211 22.87 -18.77 13.49
N VAL A 212 22.32 -18.06 12.49
CA VAL A 212 22.08 -16.62 12.60
C VAL A 212 20.74 -16.41 13.31
N PRO A 213 20.72 -15.76 14.49
CA PRO A 213 19.48 -15.58 15.21
C PRO A 213 18.55 -14.62 14.45
N THR A 214 17.32 -15.04 14.25
CA THR A 214 16.21 -14.24 13.73
C THR A 214 15.31 -13.76 14.86
N ARG A 215 14.49 -12.74 14.60
CA ARG A 215 13.51 -12.25 15.57
C ARG A 215 12.22 -11.82 14.89
N PRO A 216 11.11 -11.79 15.64
CA PRO A 216 9.90 -11.13 15.18
C PRO A 216 10.17 -9.67 14.82
N PHE A 217 9.56 -9.22 13.72
CA PHE A 217 9.65 -7.85 13.27
C PHE A 217 8.97 -6.89 14.25
N PHE A 218 9.59 -5.74 14.48
CA PHE A 218 8.95 -4.63 15.15
C PHE A 218 9.41 -3.33 14.51
N GLN A 219 8.51 -2.36 14.45
CA GLN A 219 8.77 -1.05 13.86
C GLN A 219 9.84 -0.33 14.68
N SER A 220 11.03 -0.18 14.10
CA SER A 220 12.18 0.41 14.80
C SER A 220 12.15 1.95 14.85
N SER A 221 11.45 2.57 13.89
CA SER A 221 11.40 4.02 13.65
C SER A 221 10.70 4.84 14.74
N ARG A 222 9.77 4.24 15.51
CA ARG A 222 9.08 4.90 16.63
C ARG A 222 9.76 4.76 17.99
N SER A 223 10.97 4.19 18.04
CA SER A 223 11.70 4.17 19.30
C SER A 223 12.16 5.58 19.65
N VAL A 224 11.39 6.24 20.53
CA VAL A 224 11.72 7.52 21.17
C VAL A 224 13.22 7.64 21.53
N PRO A 225 13.90 6.63 22.12
CA PRO A 225 15.33 6.76 22.39
C PRO A 225 16.22 6.90 21.14
N ARG A 226 15.87 6.29 20.01
CA ARG A 226 16.65 6.42 18.76
C ARG A 226 16.40 7.77 18.08
N GLN A 227 15.16 8.27 18.14
CA GLN A 227 14.85 9.65 17.71
C GLN A 227 15.60 10.66 18.59
N MET A 228 15.56 10.48 19.92
CA MET A 228 16.34 11.29 20.87
C MET A 228 17.85 11.20 20.61
N MET A 229 18.37 10.02 20.27
CA MET A 229 19.78 9.85 19.90
C MET A 229 20.12 10.59 18.61
N LEU A 230 19.24 10.56 17.59
CA LEU A 230 19.44 11.33 16.36
C LEU A 230 19.47 12.83 16.66
N PHE A 231 18.54 13.34 17.47
CA PHE A 231 18.55 14.73 17.93
C PHE A 231 19.81 15.06 18.74
N PHE A 232 20.28 14.14 19.58
CA PHE A 232 21.50 14.33 20.35
C PHE A 232 22.74 14.38 19.45
N VAL A 233 22.83 13.51 18.45
CA VAL A 233 23.96 13.48 17.49
C VAL A 233 23.97 14.72 16.60
N THR A 234 22.82 15.16 16.09
CA THR A 234 22.73 16.39 15.28
C THR A 234 23.02 17.64 16.11
N PHE A 235 22.52 17.69 17.35
CA PHE A 235 22.79 18.79 18.29
C PHE A 235 24.27 18.84 18.69
N THR A 236 24.87 17.70 19.04
CA THR A 236 26.29 17.64 19.42
C THR A 236 27.20 17.93 18.24
N CYS A 237 26.91 17.43 17.03
CA CYS A 237 27.66 17.76 15.82
C CYS A 237 27.60 19.28 15.53
N SER A 238 26.41 19.88 15.61
CA SER A 238 26.23 21.34 15.44
C SER A 238 26.98 22.14 16.50
N PHE A 239 26.95 21.69 17.76
CA PHE A 239 27.67 22.31 18.86
C PHE A 239 29.20 22.25 18.65
N TRP A 240 29.73 21.10 18.26
CA TRP A 240 31.17 20.94 18.02
C TRP A 240 31.63 21.73 16.79
N CYS A 241 30.84 21.79 15.72
CA CYS A 241 31.11 22.68 14.59
C CYS A 241 31.23 24.15 15.03
N LEU A 242 30.30 24.63 15.87
CA LEU A 242 30.37 25.98 16.44
C LEU A 242 31.57 26.18 17.36
N PHE A 243 31.92 25.17 18.16
CA PHE A 243 33.09 25.20 19.02
C PHE A 243 34.39 25.35 18.22
N PHE A 244 34.56 24.56 17.15
CA PHE A 244 35.75 24.63 16.31
C PHE A 244 35.85 25.93 15.50
N ILE A 245 34.73 26.45 14.99
CA ILE A 245 34.69 27.79 14.37
C ILE A 245 35.20 28.82 15.37
N ARG A 246 34.77 28.74 16.63
CA ARG A 246 35.17 29.68 17.69
C ARG A 246 36.62 29.52 18.15
N TYR A 247 37.18 28.31 18.09
CA TYR A 247 38.53 28.00 18.57
C TYR A 247 39.62 28.32 17.53
N ASN A 248 39.41 28.01 16.24
CA ASN A 248 40.42 28.20 15.20
C ASN A 248 40.29 29.51 14.41
N TYR A 249 39.09 30.11 14.32
CA TYR A 249 38.89 31.37 13.58
C TYR A 249 37.83 32.23 14.27
N PRO A 250 38.19 33.05 15.28
CA PRO A 250 37.30 34.15 15.65
C PRO A 250 37.09 35.00 14.40
N ILE A 251 35.85 35.16 13.95
CA ILE A 251 35.49 35.94 12.75
C ILE A 251 36.03 37.40 12.82
N LEU A 252 36.46 37.85 14.00
CA LEU A 252 37.11 39.15 14.25
C LEU A 252 38.66 39.16 14.17
N GLY A 253 39.32 38.04 13.83
CA GLY A 253 40.79 37.93 13.81
C GLY A 253 41.43 38.00 15.21
N GLU A 254 42.69 37.56 15.32
CA GLU A 254 43.41 37.46 16.61
C GLU A 254 43.57 38.78 17.36
N LEU A 255 43.41 39.93 16.68
CA LEU A 255 43.72 41.26 17.24
C LEU A 255 42.52 42.04 17.83
N ARG A 256 41.29 41.50 17.86
CA ARG A 256 40.10 42.18 18.46
C ARG A 256 39.98 43.68 18.10
N ILE A 257 40.27 44.07 16.86
CA ILE A 257 40.41 45.49 16.47
C ILE A 257 39.05 46.23 16.44
N ASN A 258 37.91 45.53 16.35
CA ASN A 258 36.59 46.15 16.38
C ASN A 258 35.64 45.44 17.36
N GLN A 259 35.67 45.85 18.63
CA GLN A 259 34.76 45.32 19.67
C GLN A 259 33.28 45.60 19.37
N ASN A 260 32.94 46.53 18.46
CA ASN A 260 31.56 46.93 18.18
C ASN A 260 30.76 45.91 17.33
N MET A 261 31.40 44.91 16.72
CA MET A 261 30.72 43.91 15.88
C MET A 261 30.29 42.64 16.64
N TRP A 262 30.48 42.61 17.97
CA TRP A 262 30.06 41.51 18.82
C TRP A 262 28.58 41.12 18.71
N PRO A 263 27.60 42.03 18.47
CA PRO A 263 26.21 41.64 18.34
C PRO A 263 25.97 40.88 17.03
N MET A 264 26.64 41.27 15.94
CA MET A 264 26.52 40.62 14.64
C MET A 264 27.05 39.18 14.67
N GLN A 265 28.15 38.95 15.41
CA GLN A 265 28.65 37.59 15.65
C GLN A 265 27.63 36.73 16.41
N ARG A 266 26.99 37.28 17.46
CA ARG A 266 25.95 36.55 18.21
C ARG A 266 24.73 36.23 17.36
N VAL A 267 24.36 37.12 16.45
CA VAL A 267 23.27 36.88 15.49
C VAL A 267 23.61 35.71 14.55
N VAL A 268 24.83 35.66 14.00
CA VAL A 268 25.26 34.55 13.12
C VAL A 268 25.31 33.21 13.88
N GLU A 269 25.82 33.20 15.11
CA GLU A 269 25.86 31.99 15.96
C GLU A 269 24.44 31.45 16.22
N VAL A 270 23.49 32.32 16.53
CA VAL A 270 22.08 31.95 16.75
C VAL A 270 21.45 31.45 15.46
N LEU A 271 21.73 32.08 14.31
CA LEU A 271 21.22 31.64 13.01
C LEU A 271 21.73 30.25 12.62
N ILE A 272 22.99 29.92 12.90
CA ILE A 272 23.54 28.58 12.64
C ILE A 272 22.89 27.53 13.54
N MET A 273 22.67 27.83 14.83
CA MET A 273 21.95 26.93 15.74
C MET A 273 20.50 26.71 15.30
N ILE A 274 19.80 27.77 14.91
CA ILE A 274 18.41 27.69 14.41
C ILE A 274 18.38 26.92 13.09
N ALA A 275 19.34 27.12 12.18
CA ALA A 275 19.42 26.38 10.93
C ALA A 275 19.68 24.88 11.18
N GLY A 276 20.59 24.51 12.07
CA GLY A 276 20.85 23.11 12.42
C GLY A 276 19.64 22.44 13.08
N ALA A 277 18.95 23.16 13.98
CA ALA A 277 17.71 22.70 14.59
C ALA A 277 16.56 22.60 13.57
N ALA A 278 16.46 23.53 12.63
CA ALA A 278 15.46 23.54 11.56
C ALA A 278 15.69 22.41 10.55
N VAL A 279 16.95 22.08 10.23
CA VAL A 279 17.29 20.92 9.39
C VAL A 279 16.95 19.63 10.14
N GLY A 280 17.28 19.53 11.44
CA GLY A 280 16.90 18.38 12.27
C GLY A 280 15.39 18.23 12.42
N TRP A 281 14.66 19.34 12.56
CA TRP A 281 13.21 19.38 12.58
C TRP A 281 12.61 18.99 11.22
N ALA A 282 13.14 19.52 10.12
CA ALA A 282 12.70 19.21 8.77
C ALA A 282 12.90 17.72 8.44
N VAL A 283 14.07 17.14 8.72
CA VAL A 283 14.34 15.71 8.46
C VAL A 283 13.40 14.79 9.26
N VAL A 284 12.89 15.22 10.41
CA VAL A 284 11.97 14.44 11.25
C VAL A 284 10.50 14.66 10.88
N PHE A 285 10.14 15.84 10.38
CA PHE A 285 8.75 16.22 10.08
C PHE A 285 8.43 16.30 8.58
N THR A 286 9.38 16.06 7.68
CA THR A 286 9.10 15.71 6.29
C THR A 286 8.67 14.24 6.19
N GLU A 287 7.66 13.85 6.97
CA GLU A 287 6.62 13.00 6.41
C GLU A 287 5.56 13.99 5.91
N PRO A 288 5.18 13.98 4.62
CA PRO A 288 4.15 14.88 4.13
C PRO A 288 2.89 14.65 4.97
N THR A 289 2.54 15.64 5.78
CA THR A 289 1.24 15.66 6.43
C THR A 289 0.20 15.76 5.31
N PRO A 290 -0.75 14.81 5.20
CA PRO A 290 -1.77 14.90 4.17
C PRO A 290 -2.53 16.20 4.40
N ARG A 291 -2.51 17.07 3.38
CA ARG A 291 -3.35 18.26 3.35
C ARG A 291 -4.80 17.79 3.24
N SER A 292 -5.44 17.63 4.40
CA SER A 292 -6.90 17.59 4.50
C SER A 292 -7.42 18.92 3.95
N MET A 293 -7.97 18.89 2.72
CA MET A 293 -8.72 20.00 2.16
C MET A 293 -9.84 20.39 3.13
N SER A 294 -9.90 21.66 3.51
CA SER A 294 -10.91 22.12 4.46
C SER A 294 -12.30 22.05 3.80
N ARG A 295 -13.36 21.76 4.58
CA ARG A 295 -14.76 21.76 4.09
C ARG A 295 -15.16 23.05 3.35
N LEU A 296 -14.43 24.15 3.55
CA LEU A 296 -14.65 25.45 2.91
C LEU A 296 -14.08 25.54 1.49
N GLU A 297 -13.09 24.70 1.13
CA GLU A 297 -12.56 24.59 -0.24
C GLU A 297 -13.44 23.69 -1.11
N LYS A 298 -14.07 22.66 -0.52
CA LYS A 298 -15.02 21.75 -1.21
C LYS A 298 -16.28 22.48 -1.71
N SER A 299 -16.69 23.57 -1.05
CA SER A 299 -17.87 24.37 -1.46
C SER A 299 -17.61 25.35 -2.60
N ARG A 300 -16.35 25.68 -2.91
CA ARG A 300 -16.01 26.57 -4.05
C ARG A 300 -15.83 25.84 -5.38
N LEU A 301 -15.68 24.52 -5.35
CA LEU A 301 -15.47 23.67 -6.53
C LEU A 301 -16.75 23.03 -7.06
N MET A 302 -17.92 23.36 -6.51
CA MET A 302 -19.20 22.84 -7.03
C MET A 302 -19.69 23.66 -8.23
N PRO A 303 -19.88 23.06 -9.41
CA PRO A 303 -20.67 23.67 -10.46
C PRO A 303 -22.15 23.63 -10.05
N THR A 304 -22.87 24.71 -10.34
CA THR A 304 -24.33 24.79 -10.18
C THR A 304 -25.02 23.69 -10.99
N LEU A 305 -25.87 22.92 -10.31
CA LEU A 305 -26.65 21.80 -10.83
C LEU A 305 -27.40 22.18 -12.13
N GLY A 306 -26.86 21.74 -13.26
CA GLY A 306 -27.53 21.78 -14.55
C GLY A 306 -28.40 20.53 -14.74
N SER A 307 -29.67 20.77 -15.09
CA SER A 307 -30.72 19.80 -15.39
C SER A 307 -30.26 18.57 -16.18
N PHE A 308 -30.23 17.39 -15.55
CA PHE A 308 -30.23 16.10 -16.27
C PHE A 308 -31.62 15.87 -16.85
N GLY A 309 -31.72 15.86 -18.19
CA GLY A 309 -32.92 15.46 -18.92
C GLY A 309 -33.17 13.95 -18.88
N PRO A 310 -34.40 13.49 -19.19
CA PRO A 310 -34.78 12.08 -19.10
C PRO A 310 -34.47 11.29 -20.38
N GLN A 311 -34.35 9.96 -20.21
CA GLN A 311 -34.18 8.88 -21.21
C GLN A 311 -32.71 8.57 -21.57
N GLU A 312 -32.24 7.32 -21.47
CA GLU A 312 -32.87 6.10 -21.99
C GLU A 312 -32.99 4.96 -20.96
N THR A 313 -34.12 4.27 -21.05
CA THR A 313 -34.42 3.03 -20.34
C THR A 313 -33.60 1.90 -20.97
N MET A 314 -32.36 1.70 -20.51
CA MET A 314 -31.66 0.45 -20.82
C MET A 314 -32.30 -0.67 -20.01
N ALA A 315 -32.88 -1.61 -20.76
CA ALA A 315 -33.46 -2.85 -20.30
C ALA A 315 -32.56 -3.58 -19.31
N ASN A 316 -33.18 -4.32 -18.39
CA ASN A 316 -32.57 -5.47 -17.73
C ASN A 316 -32.00 -6.40 -18.80
N VAL A 317 -30.72 -6.21 -19.14
CA VAL A 317 -29.94 -7.20 -19.86
C VAL A 317 -29.48 -8.20 -18.80
N ASP A 318 -29.70 -9.48 -19.05
CA ASP A 318 -29.15 -10.60 -18.30
C ASP A 318 -27.62 -10.45 -18.17
N ARG A 319 -27.19 -9.80 -17.09
CA ARG A 319 -25.78 -9.46 -16.77
C ARG A 319 -24.97 -10.65 -16.21
N SER A 320 -25.62 -11.79 -15.98
CA SER A 320 -24.99 -13.04 -15.55
C SER A 320 -24.28 -13.78 -16.69
N SER A 321 -24.36 -13.30 -17.94
CA SER A 321 -23.83 -14.00 -19.11
C SER A 321 -22.32 -13.84 -19.35
N ASP A 322 -21.71 -12.76 -18.86
CA ASP A 322 -20.27 -12.48 -19.06
C ASP A 322 -19.36 -13.02 -17.93
N TYR A 323 -19.95 -13.43 -16.81
CA TYR A 323 -19.23 -13.96 -15.65
C TYR A 323 -19.31 -15.49 -15.62
N SER A 324 -18.17 -16.13 -15.39
CA SER A 324 -18.08 -17.59 -15.42
C SER A 324 -17.24 -18.11 -14.26
N HIS A 325 -17.63 -19.26 -13.71
CA HIS A 325 -16.85 -20.00 -12.71
C HIS A 325 -15.79 -20.91 -13.35
N SER A 326 -15.75 -20.98 -14.69
CA SER A 326 -14.81 -21.82 -15.42
C SER A 326 -14.34 -21.12 -16.69
N LEU A 327 -13.04 -21.06 -16.90
CA LEU A 327 -12.45 -20.54 -18.13
C LEU A 327 -11.60 -21.64 -18.79
N SER A 328 -11.82 -21.87 -20.08
CA SER A 328 -11.05 -22.85 -20.85
C SER A 328 -9.81 -22.21 -21.49
N PHE A 329 -8.63 -22.76 -21.20
CA PHE A 329 -7.34 -22.39 -21.80
C PHE A 329 -6.71 -23.62 -22.43
N ASP A 330 -6.44 -23.60 -23.74
CA ASP A 330 -5.75 -24.69 -24.45
C ASP A 330 -6.34 -26.10 -24.20
N GLY A 331 -7.66 -26.19 -23.97
CA GLY A 331 -8.37 -27.45 -23.70
C GLY A 331 -8.39 -27.89 -22.23
N GLN A 332 -7.77 -27.14 -21.30
CA GLN A 332 -7.94 -27.29 -19.86
C GLN A 332 -8.91 -26.25 -19.31
N GLU A 333 -9.88 -26.69 -18.51
CA GLU A 333 -10.74 -25.78 -17.74
C GLU A 333 -10.07 -25.42 -16.42
N VAL A 334 -9.96 -24.13 -16.14
CA VAL A 334 -9.62 -23.63 -14.81
C VAL A 334 -10.89 -23.20 -14.12
N GLN A 335 -11.13 -23.77 -12.94
CA GLN A 335 -12.27 -23.43 -12.09
C GLN A 335 -11.91 -22.31 -11.12
N PHE A 336 -12.87 -21.44 -10.89
CA PHE A 336 -12.81 -20.36 -9.92
C PHE A 336 -13.96 -20.51 -8.94
N ASN A 337 -13.66 -20.41 -7.65
CA ASN A 337 -14.70 -20.38 -6.62
C ASN A 337 -15.61 -19.16 -6.79
N HIS A 338 -15.02 -18.03 -7.20
CA HIS A 338 -15.71 -16.76 -7.45
C HIS A 338 -15.85 -16.50 -8.94
N PRO A 339 -17.00 -15.98 -9.41
CA PRO A 339 -17.22 -15.78 -10.83
C PRO A 339 -16.30 -14.69 -11.40
N VAL A 340 -15.67 -14.98 -12.53
CA VAL A 340 -14.71 -14.08 -13.20
C VAL A 340 -15.19 -13.73 -14.61
N SER A 341 -15.02 -12.46 -14.98
CA SER A 341 -15.29 -11.98 -16.33
C SER A 341 -14.02 -11.94 -17.19
N ARG A 342 -14.16 -12.25 -18.50
CA ARG A 342 -13.10 -12.05 -19.51
C ARG A 342 -13.03 -10.62 -20.05
N SER A 343 -14.07 -9.82 -19.81
CA SER A 343 -14.13 -8.44 -20.27
C SER A 343 -13.18 -7.55 -19.45
N ARG A 344 -12.65 -6.52 -20.10
CA ARG A 344 -11.83 -5.51 -19.42
C ARG A 344 -12.73 -4.68 -18.51
N LEU A 345 -12.15 -4.24 -17.39
CA LEU A 345 -12.81 -3.35 -16.45
C LEU A 345 -13.26 -2.06 -17.16
N ASN A 346 -14.55 -1.77 -17.11
CA ASN A 346 -15.15 -0.55 -17.64
C ASN A 346 -15.47 0.40 -16.49
N VAL A 347 -14.55 1.34 -16.22
CA VAL A 347 -14.67 2.31 -15.11
C VAL A 347 -15.94 3.15 -15.24
N LYS A 348 -16.28 3.57 -16.46
CA LYS A 348 -17.47 4.39 -16.72
C LYS A 348 -18.74 3.64 -16.34
N GLU A 349 -18.84 2.37 -16.68
CA GLU A 349 -19.98 1.54 -16.30
C GLU A 349 -20.07 1.34 -14.79
N LEU A 350 -18.94 1.03 -14.15
CA LEU A 350 -18.84 0.93 -12.69
C LEU A 350 -19.34 2.21 -12.01
N PHE A 351 -18.86 3.38 -12.42
CA PHE A 351 -19.23 4.64 -11.77
C PHE A 351 -20.71 4.99 -11.98
N ASN A 352 -21.24 4.78 -13.18
CA ASN A 352 -22.67 4.97 -13.43
C ASN A 352 -23.54 4.05 -12.57
N GLU A 353 -23.12 2.80 -12.38
CA GLU A 353 -23.81 1.85 -11.53
C GLU A 353 -23.78 2.25 -10.06
N VAL A 354 -22.60 2.60 -9.53
CA VAL A 354 -22.46 3.07 -8.15
C VAL A 354 -23.33 4.31 -7.93
N VAL A 355 -23.27 5.31 -8.82
CA VAL A 355 -24.08 6.53 -8.69
C VAL A 355 -25.58 6.23 -8.70
N LYS A 356 -26.02 5.30 -9.57
CA LYS A 356 -27.43 4.89 -9.64
C LYS A 356 -27.90 4.25 -8.33
N GLU A 357 -27.12 3.34 -7.77
CA GLU A 357 -27.45 2.65 -6.53
C GLU A 357 -27.38 3.59 -5.31
N GLN A 358 -26.40 4.50 -5.28
CA GLN A 358 -26.20 5.48 -4.22
C GLN A 358 -27.11 6.72 -4.35
N SER A 359 -28.00 6.77 -5.35
CA SER A 359 -28.92 7.89 -5.60
C SER A 359 -29.70 8.33 -4.36
N HIS A 360 -30.11 7.38 -3.52
CA HIS A 360 -30.80 7.64 -2.26
C HIS A 360 -29.93 8.39 -1.23
N ASN A 361 -28.62 8.09 -1.18
CA ASN A 361 -27.69 8.74 -0.26
C ASN A 361 -27.37 10.19 -0.66
N PHE A 362 -27.36 10.48 -1.97
CA PHE A 362 -27.22 11.84 -2.47
C PHE A 362 -28.42 12.74 -2.15
N ALA A 363 -29.63 12.18 -2.04
CA ALA A 363 -30.82 12.93 -1.62
C ALA A 363 -30.74 13.41 -0.16
N VAL A 364 -29.88 12.79 0.67
CA VAL A 364 -29.74 13.06 2.11
C VAL A 364 -28.52 13.95 2.42
N ASN A 365 -27.93 14.62 1.42
CA ASN A 365 -26.79 15.55 1.58
C ASN A 365 -25.48 14.89 2.10
N ILE A 366 -25.33 13.57 1.98
CA ILE A 366 -24.06 12.87 2.25
C ILE A 366 -23.20 13.01 1.00
N THR A 367 -22.06 13.70 1.12
CA THR A 367 -21.32 14.25 -0.03
C THR A 367 -19.95 13.60 -0.23
N GLY A 368 -19.97 12.37 -0.74
CA GLY A 368 -18.79 11.73 -1.33
C GLY A 368 -18.92 10.21 -1.44
N ILE A 369 -18.38 9.66 -2.53
CA ILE A 369 -18.03 8.24 -2.65
C ILE A 369 -16.52 8.15 -2.53
N GLY A 370 -16.04 7.44 -1.51
CA GLY A 370 -14.60 7.24 -1.34
C GLY A 370 -14.11 6.25 -2.40
N THR A 371 -13.11 6.63 -3.18
CA THR A 371 -12.60 5.83 -4.29
C THR A 371 -11.11 5.60 -4.12
N TRP A 372 -10.67 4.35 -4.07
CA TRP A 372 -9.26 3.99 -4.01
C TRP A 372 -8.86 3.23 -5.26
N VAL A 373 -7.77 3.67 -5.88
CA VAL A 373 -7.21 2.99 -7.05
C VAL A 373 -5.74 2.64 -6.83
N SER A 374 -5.37 1.41 -7.18
CA SER A 374 -3.97 0.98 -7.25
C SER A 374 -3.72 0.02 -8.42
N GLY A 375 -2.52 0.10 -9.00
CA GLY A 375 -2.10 -0.71 -10.13
C GLY A 375 -1.42 0.09 -11.24
N PRO A 376 -1.48 -0.39 -12.50
CA PRO A 376 -0.83 0.29 -13.62
C PRO A 376 -1.33 1.71 -13.85
N MET A 377 -0.44 2.63 -14.26
CA MET A 377 -0.79 4.04 -14.52
C MET A 377 -1.97 4.23 -15.47
N GLY A 378 -2.13 3.36 -16.47
CA GLY A 378 -3.28 3.42 -17.37
C GLY A 378 -4.62 3.18 -16.68
N LEU A 379 -4.67 2.34 -15.64
CA LEU A 379 -5.87 2.11 -14.84
C LEU A 379 -6.15 3.33 -13.94
N ILE A 380 -5.10 3.87 -13.30
CA ILE A 380 -5.19 5.06 -12.45
C ILE A 380 -5.74 6.25 -13.25
N HIS A 381 -5.16 6.52 -14.42
CA HIS A 381 -5.61 7.61 -15.30
C HIS A 381 -7.05 7.40 -15.79
N ALA A 382 -7.48 6.16 -16.05
CA ALA A 382 -8.85 5.88 -16.46
C ALA A 382 -9.84 6.18 -15.32
N VAL A 383 -9.49 5.83 -14.08
CA VAL A 383 -10.26 6.16 -12.87
C VAL A 383 -10.34 7.68 -12.68
N GLU A 384 -9.22 8.39 -12.77
CA GLU A 384 -9.16 9.85 -12.68
C GLU A 384 -10.03 10.55 -13.72
N THR A 385 -9.89 10.14 -14.98
CA THR A 385 -10.59 10.75 -16.10
C THR A 385 -12.10 10.58 -15.93
N GLU A 386 -12.56 9.37 -15.61
CA GLU A 386 -13.99 9.13 -15.39
C GLU A 386 -14.50 9.81 -14.11
N ALA A 387 -13.74 9.83 -13.02
CA ALA A 387 -14.15 10.50 -11.79
C ALA A 387 -14.38 12.00 -12.01
N SER A 388 -13.56 12.64 -12.85
CA SER A 388 -13.68 14.06 -13.19
C SER A 388 -15.00 14.40 -13.90
N ASN A 389 -15.63 13.42 -14.57
CA ASN A 389 -16.91 13.60 -15.25
C ASN A 389 -18.11 13.71 -14.28
N PHE A 390 -17.96 13.27 -13.03
CA PHE A 390 -19.05 13.20 -12.04
C PHE A 390 -19.03 14.38 -11.03
N ALA A 391 -18.58 15.56 -11.45
CA ALA A 391 -18.67 16.81 -10.68
C ALA A 391 -18.15 16.72 -9.22
N GLY A 392 -17.11 15.91 -8.97
CA GLY A 392 -16.49 15.77 -7.64
C GLY A 392 -17.27 14.89 -6.66
N ILE A 393 -18.20 14.07 -7.13
CA ILE A 393 -18.90 13.05 -6.32
C ILE A 393 -17.92 11.99 -5.79
N PHE A 394 -16.97 11.57 -6.63
CA PHE A 394 -15.95 10.60 -6.26
C PHE A 394 -14.72 11.30 -5.68
N ASP A 395 -14.36 10.92 -4.46
CA ASP A 395 -13.13 11.36 -3.78
C ASP A 395 -12.05 10.32 -4.04
N VAL A 396 -11.15 10.62 -4.99
CA VAL A 396 -10.17 9.64 -5.47
C VAL A 396 -8.88 9.73 -4.66
N HIS A 397 -8.52 8.60 -4.07
CA HIS A 397 -7.32 8.37 -3.29
C HIS A 397 -6.42 7.37 -4.03
N TYR A 398 -5.12 7.62 -3.97
CA TYR A 398 -4.10 6.79 -4.59
C TYR A 398 -3.27 6.09 -3.53
N GLU A 399 -2.67 4.97 -3.93
CA GLU A 399 -1.55 4.43 -3.19
C GLU A 399 -0.33 5.37 -3.36
N GLU A 400 0.19 5.93 -2.25
CA GLU A 400 1.44 6.70 -2.26
C GLU A 400 2.63 5.76 -2.47
N PHE A 401 2.91 5.41 -3.73
CA PHE A 401 4.19 4.82 -4.14
C PHE A 401 5.00 5.87 -4.90
N GLU A 402 6.02 6.43 -4.26
CA GLU A 402 7.17 6.95 -5.00
C GLU A 402 8.09 5.75 -5.27
N MET A 403 8.10 5.26 -6.52
CA MET A 403 9.08 4.27 -7.00
C MET A 403 10.41 4.91 -7.33
#